data_AF-A0A9E6JV46-F1
#
_entry.id   AF-A0A9E6JV46-F1
#
_cell.length_a   1.000
_cell.length_b   1.000
_cell.length_c   1.000
_cell.angle_alpha   90.00
_cell.angle_beta   90.00
_cell.angle_gamma   90.00
#
_symmetry.space_group_name_H-M   'P 1'
#
loop_
_entity.id
_entity.type
_entity.pdbx_description
1 polymer ?
#
loop_
_entity_poly.entity_id
_entity_poly.type
_entity_poly.pdbx_seq_one_letter_code
_entity_poly.pdbx_strand_id
1 'polypeptide(L)'
;MKEYFYAVRKEQFGPFTFEELKDKKITKDTLVWYEGLENWTKARFIEELSGIIKTKAIPPPLPEEPAEEVQQTQEKSQTRKVQKVNKIFEDLQVLVVPKEQEEHKVPEEPKEPEESKVSKESTSSVQQELLPTEEEIKKKDKNHFYIGIIAAILIICCPIALFIKYSVFNKNKDSNKHVTTAFVVTDSLSSIKNSSAKNGNIITSDSVNKSFTVTDYDGNVYHTVTIGKQLWMVENLKVTHYRDGTPIPNVTDKNKWSKLSTGAYCNYDNNDKYVNTYGRLYNWYALKNSHSICPAGWHVPSDADWTILTDFLGGKYTSADKLKKEGTAYWKSPNAGANNSSGFTALPGGYRGNDGVFDKIGYYGYWWTATENNTIDAWFRGMYYNYACVYSDYYGYSKGGGFSVRCLKD
;
A
#
# COMPACT_ATOMS: atom_id res chain seq x y z
N MET A 1 -50.29 17.10 8.65
CA MET A 1 -49.68 15.80 8.25
C MET A 1 -48.44 16.15 7.43
N LYS A 2 -47.39 15.31 7.38
CA LYS A 2 -46.27 15.59 6.45
C LYS A 2 -46.76 15.45 5.01
N GLU A 3 -46.54 16.49 4.20
CA GLU A 3 -46.76 16.46 2.76
C GLU A 3 -45.42 16.33 2.04
N TYR A 4 -45.37 15.43 1.07
CA TYR A 4 -44.15 15.05 0.36
C TYR A 4 -44.25 15.37 -1.12
N PHE A 5 -43.12 15.80 -1.69
CA PHE A 5 -42.94 16.00 -3.11
C PHE A 5 -41.81 15.08 -3.58
N TYR A 6 -41.94 14.47 -4.75
CA TYR A 6 -40.85 13.70 -5.37
C TYR A 6 -40.51 14.26 -6.76
N ALA A 7 -39.24 14.13 -7.17
CA ALA A 7 -38.77 14.60 -8.46
C ALA A 7 -38.24 13.45 -9.33
N VAL A 8 -38.69 13.40 -10.58
CA VAL A 8 -38.31 12.41 -11.60
C VAL A 8 -38.10 13.15 -12.92
N ARG A 9 -36.99 12.87 -13.62
CA ARG A 9 -36.64 13.50 -14.92
C ARG A 9 -36.62 15.05 -14.94
N LYS A 10 -36.42 15.68 -13.77
CA LYS A 10 -36.50 17.14 -13.49
C LYS A 10 -37.93 17.71 -13.37
N GLU A 11 -38.96 16.88 -13.44
CA GLU A 11 -40.34 17.26 -13.11
C GLU A 11 -40.63 16.94 -11.64
N GLN A 12 -41.41 17.81 -10.98
CA GLN A 12 -41.82 17.70 -9.57
C GLN A 12 -43.28 17.22 -9.47
N PHE A 13 -43.54 16.30 -8.54
CA PHE A 13 -44.85 15.71 -8.31
C PHE A 13 -45.19 15.77 -6.82
N GLY A 14 -46.37 16.30 -6.49
CA GLY A 14 -46.90 16.43 -5.12
C GLY A 14 -47.85 17.62 -4.99
N PRO A 15 -48.35 17.92 -3.78
CA PRO A 15 -48.10 17.19 -2.54
C PRO A 15 -48.72 15.78 -2.55
N PHE A 16 -48.15 14.89 -1.76
CA PHE A 16 -48.70 13.57 -1.44
C PHE A 16 -48.54 13.27 0.05
N THR A 17 -49.49 12.57 0.64
CA THR A 17 -49.34 11.95 1.96
C THR A 17 -48.38 10.76 1.93
N PHE A 18 -47.86 10.35 3.09
CA PHE A 18 -47.04 9.14 3.22
C PHE A 18 -47.75 7.86 2.72
N GLU A 19 -49.08 7.81 2.79
CA GLU A 19 -49.89 6.70 2.30
C GLU A 19 -49.86 6.66 0.76
N GLU A 20 -50.16 7.78 0.11
CA GLU A 20 -50.17 7.89 -1.36
C GLU A 20 -48.78 7.68 -1.99
N LEU A 21 -47.70 7.97 -1.26
CA LEU A 21 -46.34 7.66 -1.69
C LEU A 21 -46.09 6.15 -1.88
N LYS A 22 -46.79 5.28 -1.14
CA LYS A 22 -46.64 3.81 -1.23
C LYS A 22 -46.98 3.28 -2.62
N ASP A 23 -47.97 3.89 -3.27
CA ASP A 23 -48.43 3.50 -4.60
C ASP A 23 -47.57 4.10 -5.72
N LYS A 24 -46.86 5.21 -5.45
CA LYS A 24 -45.87 5.74 -6.39
C LYS A 24 -44.72 4.74 -6.52
N LYS A 25 -44.13 4.65 -7.71
CA LYS A 25 -43.02 3.71 -8.00
C LYS A 25 -41.67 4.33 -7.61
N ILE A 26 -41.56 4.75 -6.34
CA ILE A 26 -40.39 5.45 -5.80
C ILE A 26 -39.23 4.46 -5.61
N THR A 27 -38.02 4.93 -5.94
CA THR A 27 -36.78 4.15 -5.91
C THR A 27 -35.79 4.76 -4.93
N LYS A 28 -34.76 3.99 -4.55
CA LYS A 28 -33.72 4.41 -3.59
C LYS A 28 -33.02 5.73 -3.96
N ASP A 29 -32.94 6.04 -5.26
CA ASP A 29 -32.28 7.24 -5.81
C ASP A 29 -33.25 8.33 -6.28
N THR A 30 -34.57 8.13 -6.15
CA THR A 30 -35.58 9.17 -6.38
C THR A 30 -35.37 10.31 -5.37
N LEU A 31 -35.34 11.55 -5.85
CA LEU A 31 -35.28 12.73 -4.98
C LEU A 31 -36.66 12.99 -4.37
N VAL A 32 -36.69 13.23 -3.07
CA VAL A 32 -37.89 13.53 -2.28
C VAL A 32 -37.60 14.75 -1.40
N TRP A 33 -38.61 15.57 -1.18
CA TRP A 33 -38.58 16.73 -0.29
C TRP A 33 -39.88 16.81 0.50
N TYR A 34 -39.82 17.33 1.72
CA TYR A 34 -40.98 17.66 2.55
C TYR A 34 -40.62 18.85 3.45
N GLU A 35 -41.63 19.53 3.98
CA GLU A 35 -41.45 20.71 4.83
C GLU A 35 -40.62 20.35 6.09
N GLY A 36 -39.44 20.96 6.21
CA GLY A 36 -38.44 20.66 7.25
C GLY A 36 -37.14 20.03 6.72
N LEU A 37 -37.06 19.64 5.44
CA LEU A 37 -35.78 19.34 4.78
C LEU A 37 -35.17 20.60 4.16
N GLU A 38 -33.89 20.88 4.41
CA GLU A 38 -33.18 21.99 3.76
C GLU A 38 -33.02 21.80 2.25
N ASN A 39 -32.92 20.55 1.79
CA ASN A 39 -32.56 20.20 0.42
C ASN A 39 -33.30 18.95 -0.09
N TRP A 40 -33.46 18.86 -1.41
CA TRP A 40 -33.95 17.66 -2.10
C TRP A 40 -33.08 16.45 -1.80
N THR A 41 -33.62 15.47 -1.10
CA THR A 41 -32.87 14.35 -0.51
C THR A 41 -33.27 13.05 -1.18
N LYS A 42 -32.31 12.17 -1.50
CA LYS A 42 -32.63 10.85 -2.07
C LYS A 42 -33.40 10.02 -1.06
N ALA A 43 -34.46 9.34 -1.49
CA ALA A 43 -35.35 8.57 -0.62
C ALA A 43 -34.61 7.63 0.35
N ARG A 44 -33.51 7.01 -0.09
CA ARG A 44 -32.65 6.13 0.74
C ARG A 44 -31.97 6.77 1.96
N PHE A 45 -32.00 8.10 2.09
CA PHE A 45 -31.48 8.83 3.24
C PHE A 45 -32.60 9.37 4.16
N ILE A 46 -33.86 9.14 3.80
CA ILE A 46 -35.02 9.53 4.61
C ILE A 46 -35.55 8.26 5.28
N GLU A 47 -35.20 8.07 6.55
CA GLU A 47 -35.44 6.84 7.32
C GLU A 47 -36.90 6.38 7.29
N GLU A 48 -37.85 7.29 7.43
CA GLU A 48 -39.29 7.03 7.35
C GLU A 48 -39.75 6.47 5.98
N LEU A 49 -39.04 6.76 4.89
CA LEU A 49 -39.34 6.21 3.56
C LEU A 49 -38.74 4.83 3.30
N SER A 50 -37.91 4.30 4.20
CA SER A 50 -37.24 3.00 4.05
C SER A 50 -38.22 1.86 3.70
N GLY A 51 -39.37 1.82 4.36
CA GLY A 51 -40.42 0.81 4.15
C GLY A 51 -41.21 0.93 2.84
N ILE A 52 -41.03 2.00 2.04
CA ILE A 52 -41.74 2.19 0.76
C ILE A 52 -40.81 2.12 -0.47
N ILE A 53 -39.49 2.08 -0.26
CA ILE A 53 -38.50 2.03 -1.35
C ILE A 53 -38.53 0.66 -1.99
N LYS A 54 -39.02 0.59 -3.23
CA LYS A 54 -39.06 -0.65 -4.01
C LYS A 54 -37.66 -1.00 -4.50
N THR A 55 -36.95 -1.84 -3.73
CA THR A 55 -35.73 -2.50 -4.19
C THR A 55 -36.06 -3.38 -5.39
N LYS A 56 -35.30 -3.26 -6.49
CA LYS A 56 -35.44 -4.16 -7.63
C LYS A 56 -34.95 -5.55 -7.19
N ALA A 57 -35.87 -6.49 -7.02
CA ALA A 57 -35.54 -7.87 -6.70
C ALA A 57 -34.56 -8.44 -7.74
N ILE A 58 -33.48 -9.03 -7.26
CA ILE A 58 -32.53 -9.80 -8.07
C ILE A 58 -33.08 -11.24 -8.08
N PRO A 59 -33.30 -11.88 -9.24
CA PRO A 59 -33.75 -13.27 -9.27
C PRO A 59 -32.69 -14.18 -8.62
N PRO A 60 -33.09 -15.28 -7.96
CA PRO A 60 -32.14 -16.24 -7.40
C PRO A 60 -31.28 -16.87 -8.52
N PRO A 61 -30.05 -17.31 -8.21
CA PRO A 61 -29.22 -18.03 -9.17
C PRO A 61 -29.91 -19.31 -9.63
N LEU A 62 -29.68 -19.69 -10.90
CA LEU A 62 -30.15 -20.96 -11.43
C LEU A 62 -29.44 -22.14 -10.73
N PRO A 63 -30.09 -23.30 -10.58
CA PRO A 63 -29.42 -24.51 -10.12
C PRO A 63 -28.24 -24.89 -11.03
N GLU A 64 -27.13 -25.36 -10.43
CA GLU A 64 -25.99 -25.88 -11.20
C GLU A 64 -26.32 -27.25 -11.78
N GLU A 65 -25.96 -27.47 -13.05
CA GLU A 65 -26.28 -28.69 -13.80
C GLU A 65 -25.09 -29.70 -13.76
N PRO A 66 -25.31 -31.03 -13.81
CA PRO A 66 -24.26 -32.01 -13.51
C PRO A 66 -23.05 -32.00 -14.45
N ALA A 67 -21.87 -32.26 -13.88
CA ALA A 67 -20.56 -31.92 -14.47
C ALA A 67 -20.02 -32.84 -15.60
N GLU A 68 -20.87 -33.58 -16.33
CA GLU A 68 -20.40 -34.61 -17.27
C GLU A 68 -20.14 -34.12 -18.70
N GLU A 69 -20.78 -33.03 -19.16
CA GLU A 69 -20.69 -32.63 -20.58
C GLU A 69 -19.39 -31.88 -20.97
N VAL A 70 -18.58 -31.46 -20.00
CA VAL A 70 -17.39 -30.62 -20.23
C VAL A 70 -16.29 -31.34 -21.04
N GLN A 71 -16.21 -32.67 -20.98
CA GLN A 71 -15.12 -33.43 -21.61
C GLN A 71 -15.19 -33.45 -23.14
N GLN A 72 -16.37 -33.60 -23.74
CA GLN A 72 -16.51 -33.78 -25.20
C GLN A 72 -16.13 -32.54 -26.05
N THR A 73 -16.05 -31.37 -25.41
CA THR A 73 -15.77 -30.10 -26.12
C THR A 73 -14.26 -29.85 -26.31
N GLN A 74 -13.40 -30.46 -25.48
CA GLN A 74 -11.96 -30.17 -25.52
C GLN A 74 -11.21 -30.94 -26.63
N GLU A 75 -11.52 -32.21 -26.86
CA GLU A 75 -10.85 -33.04 -27.88
C GLU A 75 -11.05 -32.51 -29.31
N LYS A 76 -12.28 -32.05 -29.64
CA LYS A 76 -12.65 -31.48 -30.95
C LYS A 76 -11.88 -30.20 -31.30
N SER A 77 -11.28 -29.53 -30.31
CA SER A 77 -10.44 -28.33 -30.50
C SER A 77 -8.99 -28.67 -30.82
N GLN A 78 -8.47 -29.80 -30.32
CA GLN A 78 -7.07 -30.22 -30.54
C GLN A 78 -6.88 -30.86 -31.91
N THR A 79 -7.76 -31.78 -32.32
CA THR A 79 -7.70 -32.45 -33.63
C THR A 79 -7.70 -31.47 -34.81
N ARG A 80 -8.51 -30.40 -34.74
CA ARG A 80 -8.56 -29.33 -35.76
C ARG A 80 -7.26 -28.53 -35.90
N LYS A 81 -6.40 -28.48 -34.88
CA LYS A 81 -5.08 -27.81 -34.99
C LYS A 81 -4.05 -28.69 -35.67
N VAL A 82 -3.97 -29.98 -35.32
CA VAL A 82 -3.00 -30.93 -35.90
C VAL A 82 -3.24 -31.08 -37.41
N GLN A 83 -4.50 -31.28 -37.84
CA GLN A 83 -4.85 -31.41 -39.26
C GLN A 83 -4.46 -30.18 -40.11
N LYS A 84 -4.42 -28.98 -39.52
CA LYS A 84 -4.06 -27.74 -40.22
C LYS A 84 -2.54 -27.57 -40.39
N VAL A 85 -1.72 -28.23 -39.57
CA VAL A 85 -0.25 -28.23 -39.72
C VAL A 85 0.18 -29.21 -40.79
N ASN A 86 -0.32 -30.45 -40.76
CA ASN A 86 0.10 -31.49 -41.71
C ASN A 86 -0.15 -31.10 -43.18
N LYS A 87 -1.28 -30.42 -43.47
CA LYS A 87 -1.55 -29.96 -44.84
C LYS A 87 -0.50 -28.99 -45.40
N ILE A 88 0.11 -28.16 -44.55
CA ILE A 88 1.15 -27.20 -44.95
C ILE A 88 2.48 -27.92 -45.27
N PHE A 89 2.67 -29.16 -44.79
CA PHE A 89 3.89 -29.93 -44.99
C PHE A 89 3.89 -30.69 -46.34
N GLU A 90 2.73 -31.16 -46.79
CA GLU A 90 2.54 -31.83 -48.08
C GLU A 90 2.74 -30.86 -49.26
N ASP A 91 2.14 -29.66 -49.19
CA ASP A 91 2.17 -28.63 -50.25
C ASP A 91 3.61 -28.13 -50.58
N LEU A 92 4.62 -28.47 -49.77
CA LEU A 92 6.01 -28.04 -49.92
C LEU A 92 6.93 -29.04 -50.65
N GLN A 93 6.51 -30.27 -50.94
CA GLN A 93 7.40 -31.31 -51.52
C GLN A 93 7.46 -31.35 -53.06
N VAL A 94 6.72 -30.50 -53.77
CA VAL A 94 6.45 -30.65 -55.22
C VAL A 94 7.47 -29.91 -56.13
N LEU A 95 8.62 -29.46 -55.61
CA LEU A 95 9.53 -28.52 -56.31
C LEU A 95 10.99 -29.00 -56.51
N VAL A 96 11.22 -30.30 -56.72
CA VAL A 96 12.50 -30.82 -57.26
C VAL A 96 12.25 -31.89 -58.33
N VAL A 97 12.91 -31.77 -59.48
CA VAL A 97 12.87 -32.72 -60.61
C VAL A 97 14.23 -33.43 -60.71
N PRO A 98 14.28 -34.76 -60.94
CA PRO A 98 15.54 -35.53 -60.92
C PRO A 98 16.37 -35.41 -62.22
N LYS A 99 17.58 -35.96 -62.17
CA LYS A 99 18.43 -36.23 -63.34
C LYS A 99 19.14 -37.58 -63.16
N GLU A 100 19.38 -38.29 -64.26
CA GLU A 100 19.80 -39.70 -64.27
C GLU A 100 21.30 -39.94 -64.09
N GLN A 101 21.67 -41.22 -64.00
CA GLN A 101 23.01 -41.75 -63.67
C GLN A 101 23.87 -41.99 -64.92
N GLU A 102 25.17 -42.20 -64.71
CA GLU A 102 25.93 -43.25 -65.41
C GLU A 102 27.08 -43.77 -64.52
N GLU A 103 27.65 -44.93 -64.86
CA GLU A 103 28.67 -45.65 -64.07
C GLU A 103 30.09 -45.03 -64.21
N HIS A 104 31.18 -45.40 -63.50
CA HIS A 104 31.71 -46.66 -62.94
C HIS A 104 32.92 -46.26 -62.01
N LYS A 105 33.67 -47.05 -61.21
CA LYS A 105 33.81 -48.49 -60.93
C LYS A 105 34.41 -48.70 -59.49
N VAL A 106 35.35 -49.65 -59.32
CA VAL A 106 35.99 -50.26 -58.11
C VAL A 106 37.36 -50.80 -58.60
N PRO A 107 38.45 -50.99 -57.79
CA PRO A 107 38.62 -51.12 -56.32
C PRO A 107 39.53 -50.01 -55.70
N GLU A 108 40.28 -50.10 -54.58
CA GLU A 108 40.74 -51.20 -53.67
C GLU A 108 41.13 -50.69 -52.25
N GLU A 109 41.59 -51.61 -51.38
CA GLU A 109 42.15 -51.47 -50.01
C GLU A 109 43.64 -51.98 -50.03
N PRO A 110 44.45 -52.18 -48.94
CA PRO A 110 44.07 -52.36 -47.52
C PRO A 110 45.00 -51.83 -46.39
N LYS A 111 44.57 -52.13 -45.15
CA LYS A 111 45.37 -52.50 -43.94
C LYS A 111 45.95 -51.45 -42.95
N GLU A 112 45.40 -51.55 -41.75
CA GLU A 112 46.01 -51.32 -40.42
C GLU A 112 47.04 -52.44 -40.07
N PRO A 113 47.81 -52.35 -38.96
CA PRO A 113 47.33 -53.02 -37.73
C PRO A 113 47.73 -52.38 -36.37
N GLU A 114 47.21 -53.03 -35.33
CA GLU A 114 47.43 -52.97 -33.87
C GLU A 114 48.94 -53.02 -33.41
N GLU A 115 49.36 -52.97 -32.13
CA GLU A 115 48.70 -53.37 -30.87
C GLU A 115 49.37 -52.78 -29.58
N SER A 116 48.57 -52.62 -28.52
CA SER A 116 48.93 -52.96 -27.11
C SER A 116 49.73 -52.01 -26.15
N LYS A 117 49.09 -51.78 -24.99
CA LYS A 117 49.50 -52.15 -23.60
C LYS A 117 50.67 -51.47 -22.82
N VAL A 118 50.31 -51.14 -21.56
CA VAL A 118 51.04 -51.42 -20.27
C VAL A 118 52.00 -50.37 -19.64
N SER A 119 51.38 -49.49 -18.85
CA SER A 119 51.65 -49.26 -17.40
C SER A 119 52.80 -48.36 -16.91
N LYS A 120 52.55 -47.78 -15.72
CA LYS A 120 53.51 -47.27 -14.71
C LYS A 120 54.32 -45.99 -15.06
N GLU A 121 54.86 -45.21 -14.12
CA GLU A 121 54.60 -44.96 -12.68
C GLU A 121 55.67 -43.92 -12.22
N SER A 122 55.29 -42.76 -11.66
CA SER A 122 56.22 -41.70 -11.17
C SER A 122 57.15 -41.06 -12.25
N THR A 123 57.79 -39.89 -12.11
CA THR A 123 57.97 -38.95 -10.96
C THR A 123 58.23 -37.51 -11.46
N SER A 124 58.02 -36.50 -10.59
CA SER A 124 58.77 -35.23 -10.47
C SER A 124 58.88 -34.21 -11.64
N SER A 125 58.57 -32.94 -11.32
CA SER A 125 59.22 -31.67 -11.76
C SER A 125 59.51 -31.43 -13.27
N VAL A 126 59.19 -30.28 -13.87
CA VAL A 126 59.62 -28.91 -13.48
C VAL A 126 58.57 -27.86 -13.90
N GLN A 127 58.68 -26.64 -13.38
CA GLN A 127 57.82 -25.49 -13.69
C GLN A 127 57.83 -25.10 -15.18
N GLN A 128 56.68 -24.63 -15.69
CA GLN A 128 56.70 -23.43 -16.53
C GLN A 128 55.52 -22.53 -16.20
N GLU A 129 55.83 -21.32 -15.75
CA GLU A 129 54.87 -20.29 -15.37
C GLU A 129 54.50 -19.48 -16.61
N LEU A 130 53.21 -19.42 -16.94
CA LEU A 130 52.68 -18.69 -18.10
C LEU A 130 51.48 -17.84 -17.65
N LEU A 131 51.62 -16.53 -17.89
CA LEU A 131 50.62 -15.52 -17.53
C LEU A 131 49.33 -15.71 -18.36
N PRO A 132 48.14 -15.63 -17.75
CA PRO A 132 46.89 -15.60 -18.52
C PRO A 132 46.80 -14.32 -19.35
N THR A 133 46.29 -14.45 -20.57
CA THR A 133 46.09 -13.34 -21.51
C THR A 133 44.86 -12.48 -21.14
N GLU A 134 44.77 -11.26 -21.69
CA GLU A 134 43.91 -10.18 -21.18
C GLU A 134 42.37 -10.42 -21.24
N GLU A 135 41.89 -11.51 -21.84
CA GLU A 135 40.45 -11.70 -22.07
C GLU A 135 39.65 -12.28 -20.88
N GLU A 136 40.28 -12.87 -19.86
CA GLU A 136 39.56 -13.43 -18.70
C GLU A 136 39.23 -12.43 -17.59
N ILE A 137 39.71 -11.19 -17.64
CA ILE A 137 39.56 -10.21 -16.54
C ILE A 137 38.13 -9.62 -16.44
N LYS A 138 37.28 -9.79 -17.46
CA LYS A 138 35.96 -9.13 -17.57
C LYS A 138 34.78 -9.78 -16.82
N LYS A 139 35.01 -10.60 -15.79
CA LYS A 139 33.90 -11.28 -15.06
C LYS A 139 33.94 -11.25 -13.52
N LYS A 140 34.75 -10.38 -12.88
CA LYS A 140 34.81 -10.29 -11.39
C LYS A 140 34.45 -8.93 -10.78
N ASP A 141 34.41 -7.84 -11.55
CA ASP A 141 34.08 -6.49 -11.04
C ASP A 141 32.60 -6.12 -11.15
N LYS A 142 31.79 -6.66 -10.23
CA LYS A 142 30.50 -6.08 -9.84
C LYS A 142 30.32 -5.88 -8.34
N ASN A 143 31.14 -6.52 -7.50
CA ASN A 143 31.00 -6.43 -6.04
C ASN A 143 31.76 -5.23 -5.42
N HIS A 144 32.89 -4.80 -5.97
CA HIS A 144 33.64 -3.65 -5.42
C HIS A 144 32.94 -2.30 -5.63
N PHE A 145 32.20 -2.13 -6.73
CA PHE A 145 31.43 -0.90 -6.97
C PHE A 145 30.33 -0.70 -5.91
N TYR A 146 29.68 -1.79 -5.46
CA TYR A 146 28.67 -1.75 -4.42
C TYR A 146 29.23 -1.39 -3.03
N ILE A 147 30.42 -1.90 -2.68
CA ILE A 147 31.08 -1.60 -1.41
C ILE A 147 31.50 -0.12 -1.34
N GLY A 148 32.03 0.43 -2.45
CA GLY A 148 32.41 1.85 -2.54
C GLY A 148 31.22 2.81 -2.35
N ILE A 149 30.06 2.51 -2.95
CA ILE A 149 28.86 3.35 -2.82
C ILE A 149 28.28 3.30 -1.40
N ILE A 150 28.27 2.12 -0.75
CA ILE A 150 27.81 1.99 0.63
C ILE A 150 28.72 2.78 1.60
N ALA A 151 30.04 2.78 1.37
CA ALA A 151 30.98 3.61 2.13
C ALA A 151 30.75 5.12 1.93
N ALA A 152 30.49 5.56 0.69
CA ALA A 152 30.20 6.96 0.38
C ALA A 152 28.90 7.47 1.05
N ILE A 153 27.84 6.65 1.05
CA ILE A 153 26.56 7.00 1.69
C ILE A 153 26.70 7.14 3.21
N LEU A 154 27.55 6.32 3.85
CA LEU A 154 27.82 6.41 5.29
C LEU A 154 28.62 7.67 5.68
N ILE A 155 29.42 8.24 4.77
CA ILE A 155 30.26 9.42 5.06
C ILE A 155 29.50 10.75 4.87
N ILE A 156 28.41 10.76 4.10
CA ILE A 156 27.53 11.93 3.96
C ILE A 156 26.52 12.05 5.14
N CYS A 157 26.48 11.06 6.05
CA CYS A 157 25.52 10.98 7.16
C CYS A 157 26.01 11.55 8.52
N CYS A 158 27.04 12.38 8.57
CA CYS A 158 27.35 13.20 9.76
C CYS A 158 28.19 14.44 9.38
N PRO A 159 27.74 15.67 9.74
CA PRO A 159 28.47 16.37 10.80
C PRO A 159 27.57 17.31 11.65
N ILE A 160 26.76 16.76 12.56
CA ILE A 160 26.15 17.56 13.66
C ILE A 160 26.45 16.93 15.03
N ALA A 161 26.50 15.60 15.13
CA ALA A 161 26.75 14.87 16.39
C ALA A 161 28.11 15.15 17.06
N LEU A 162 29.08 15.78 16.36
CA LEU A 162 30.39 16.13 16.92
C LEU A 162 30.45 17.51 17.58
N PHE A 163 29.55 18.44 17.26
CA PHE A 163 29.64 19.82 17.76
C PHE A 163 29.18 20.00 19.22
N ILE A 164 28.41 19.04 19.75
CA ILE A 164 27.92 19.04 21.14
C ILE A 164 28.96 18.43 22.12
N LYS A 165 29.92 17.63 21.65
CA LYS A 165 31.00 17.12 22.52
C LYS A 165 32.14 18.12 22.72
N TYR A 166 32.44 18.98 21.75
CA TYR A 166 33.52 19.96 21.86
C TYR A 166 33.15 21.19 22.70
N SER A 167 31.85 21.48 22.85
CA SER A 167 31.32 22.62 23.61
C SER A 167 31.11 22.36 25.10
N VAL A 168 31.23 21.10 25.56
CA VAL A 168 31.10 20.70 26.98
C VAL A 168 32.45 20.45 27.66
N PHE A 169 33.51 20.15 26.91
CA PHE A 169 34.80 19.74 27.48
C PHE A 169 35.78 20.90 27.81
N ASN A 170 35.34 22.17 27.76
CA ASN A 170 36.21 23.29 28.07
C ASN A 170 35.51 24.47 28.78
N LYS A 171 35.02 24.21 30.00
CA LYS A 171 34.89 25.25 31.04
C LYS A 171 34.98 24.63 32.43
N ASN A 172 35.60 25.38 33.34
CA ASN A 172 35.66 25.16 34.79
C ASN A 172 36.31 23.83 35.26
N LYS A 173 37.64 23.78 35.18
CA LYS A 173 38.38 23.60 36.44
C LYS A 173 38.06 24.81 37.31
N ASP A 174 37.47 24.61 38.49
CA ASP A 174 38.06 25.07 39.76
C ASP A 174 37.19 24.76 41.00
N SER A 175 37.89 24.46 42.10
CA SER A 175 37.47 24.48 43.52
C SER A 175 36.12 23.88 43.96
N ASN A 176 36.24 22.76 44.70
CA ASN A 176 35.28 22.22 45.66
C ASN A 176 34.42 23.23 46.44
N LYS A 177 33.15 22.86 46.69
CA LYS A 177 32.54 22.85 48.04
C LYS A 177 31.27 21.99 48.10
N HIS A 178 31.08 21.27 49.20
CA HIS A 178 29.84 20.54 49.49
C HIS A 178 28.71 21.48 49.91
N VAL A 179 27.49 21.23 49.44
CA VAL A 179 26.26 21.41 50.23
C VAL A 179 25.34 20.23 49.93
N THR A 180 24.87 19.54 50.97
CA THR A 180 23.86 18.48 50.86
C THR A 180 22.51 19.04 51.31
N THR A 181 21.49 19.01 50.46
CA THR A 181 20.09 19.22 50.89
C THR A 181 19.16 18.45 49.96
N ALA A 182 18.43 17.48 50.51
CA ALA A 182 17.26 16.92 49.85
C ALA A 182 16.04 17.79 50.18
N PHE A 183 15.14 17.99 49.21
CA PHE A 183 13.87 18.66 49.46
C PHE A 183 12.72 17.80 48.94
N VAL A 184 11.74 17.53 49.80
CA VAL A 184 10.55 16.76 49.48
C VAL A 184 9.49 17.70 48.92
N VAL A 185 8.95 17.37 47.74
CA VAL A 185 7.70 17.99 47.25
C VAL A 185 6.57 17.02 47.57
N THR A 186 5.56 17.51 48.30
CA THR A 186 4.31 16.79 48.61
C THR A 186 3.14 17.48 47.93
N ASP A 187 2.15 16.69 47.50
CA ASP A 187 0.91 17.22 46.95
C ASP A 187 0.12 18.05 47.97
N SER A 188 -0.53 19.10 47.50
CA SER A 188 -1.57 19.83 48.24
C SER A 188 -2.48 20.62 47.30
N LEU A 189 -3.46 19.92 46.69
CA LEU A 189 -4.62 20.56 46.07
C LEU A 189 -5.39 21.34 47.13
N SER A 190 -5.34 22.68 47.07
CA SER A 190 -6.02 23.55 48.04
C SER A 190 -7.38 24.04 47.51
N SER A 191 -8.41 23.87 48.35
CA SER A 191 -9.81 24.18 48.03
C SER A 191 -10.04 25.68 47.81
N ILE A 192 -10.41 26.08 46.59
CA ILE A 192 -10.95 27.41 46.31
C ILE A 192 -12.39 27.49 46.85
N LYS A 193 -12.64 28.42 47.78
CA LYS A 193 -13.98 28.68 48.33
C LYS A 193 -14.76 29.60 47.39
N ASN A 194 -16.04 29.26 47.15
CA ASN A 194 -16.95 30.15 46.43
C ASN A 194 -17.15 31.47 47.18
N SER A 195 -17.02 32.59 46.46
CA SER A 195 -17.55 33.90 46.89
C SER A 195 -18.24 34.56 45.70
N SER A 196 -19.41 35.15 45.94
CA SER A 196 -20.26 35.70 44.88
C SER A 196 -19.96 37.17 44.63
N ALA A 197 -19.55 37.48 43.40
CA ALA A 197 -19.57 38.83 42.84
C ALA A 197 -20.17 38.77 41.42
N LYS A 198 -20.95 39.77 41.03
CA LYS A 198 -21.74 39.76 39.78
C LYS A 198 -20.96 40.35 38.59
N ASN A 199 -21.48 40.07 37.39
CA ASN A 199 -21.19 40.72 36.11
C ASN A 199 -19.78 40.53 35.55
N GLY A 200 -19.53 39.33 35.02
CA GLY A 200 -18.61 39.12 33.91
C GLY A 200 -19.25 38.14 32.91
N ASN A 201 -19.16 38.42 31.61
CA ASN A 201 -19.51 37.41 30.60
C ASN A 201 -18.43 36.32 30.64
N ILE A 202 -18.68 35.26 31.40
CA ILE A 202 -17.94 34.00 31.25
C ILE A 202 -18.38 33.41 29.91
N ILE A 203 -17.69 33.81 28.85
CA ILE A 203 -17.64 33.02 27.62
C ILE A 203 -16.86 31.78 28.04
N THR A 204 -17.57 30.72 28.43
CA THR A 204 -16.93 29.42 28.57
C THR A 204 -16.40 29.07 27.20
N SER A 205 -15.07 28.95 27.08
CA SER A 205 -14.45 28.40 25.89
C SER A 205 -14.65 26.89 25.89
N ASP A 206 -15.92 26.47 25.88
CA ASP A 206 -16.36 25.14 25.48
C ASP A 206 -16.17 25.03 23.96
N SER A 207 -14.92 25.19 23.54
CA SER A 207 -14.40 24.67 22.28
C SER A 207 -14.44 23.15 22.40
N VAL A 208 -15.65 22.60 22.32
CA VAL A 208 -15.91 21.18 22.17
C VAL A 208 -15.01 20.74 21.03
N ASN A 209 -14.02 19.90 21.35
CA ASN A 209 -13.18 19.23 20.37
C ASN A 209 -14.09 18.27 19.59
N LYS A 210 -14.82 18.85 18.63
CA LYS A 210 -15.76 18.15 17.76
C LYS A 210 -14.92 17.21 16.91
N SER A 211 -14.78 15.97 17.38
CA SER A 211 -14.05 14.94 16.65
C SER A 211 -14.81 14.69 15.36
N PHE A 212 -14.31 15.28 14.28
CA PHE A 212 -14.83 15.06 12.94
C PHE A 212 -14.45 13.65 12.54
N THR A 213 -15.45 12.83 12.24
CA THR A 213 -15.27 11.49 11.72
C THR A 213 -15.68 11.44 10.26
N VAL A 214 -15.13 10.46 9.54
CA VAL A 214 -15.52 10.14 8.17
C VAL A 214 -15.81 8.64 8.10
N THR A 215 -16.80 8.25 7.29
CA THR A 215 -17.18 6.85 7.08
C THR A 215 -16.90 6.44 5.63
N ASP A 216 -16.34 5.25 5.42
CA ASP A 216 -16.16 4.67 4.07
C ASP A 216 -17.40 3.90 3.59
N TYR A 217 -17.29 3.24 2.43
CA TYR A 217 -18.39 2.46 1.84
C TYR A 217 -18.85 1.29 2.75
N ASP A 218 -17.93 0.69 3.51
CA ASP A 218 -18.20 -0.48 4.35
C ASP A 218 -18.74 -0.11 5.74
N GLY A 219 -18.89 1.19 6.03
CA GLY A 219 -19.28 1.65 7.36
C GLY A 219 -18.10 1.75 8.35
N ASN A 220 -16.84 1.61 7.91
CA ASN A 220 -15.72 1.89 8.81
C ASN A 220 -15.69 3.39 9.12
N VAL A 221 -15.75 3.72 10.41
CA VAL A 221 -15.55 5.08 10.90
C VAL A 221 -14.06 5.31 11.16
N TYR A 222 -13.57 6.48 10.75
CA TYR A 222 -12.21 6.99 10.97
C TYR A 222 -12.29 8.35 11.66
N HIS A 223 -11.41 8.61 12.62
CA HIS A 223 -11.25 9.93 13.21
C HIS A 223 -10.37 10.81 12.32
N THR A 224 -10.47 12.13 12.48
CA THR A 224 -9.70 13.08 11.67
C THR A 224 -9.02 14.16 12.52
N VAL A 225 -7.94 14.72 12.00
CA VAL A 225 -7.10 15.72 12.68
C VAL A 225 -6.63 16.79 11.70
N THR A 226 -6.75 18.07 12.08
CA THR A 226 -6.24 19.19 11.29
C THR A 226 -4.77 19.42 11.59
N ILE A 227 -3.91 19.31 10.59
CA ILE A 227 -2.48 19.56 10.69
C ILE A 227 -2.14 20.68 9.70
N GLY A 228 -1.81 21.86 10.23
CA GLY A 228 -1.65 23.07 9.43
C GLY A 228 -2.96 23.48 8.76
N LYS A 229 -3.04 23.28 7.43
CA LYS A 229 -4.25 23.52 6.62
C LYS A 229 -4.93 22.24 6.12
N GLN A 230 -4.36 21.07 6.38
CA GLN A 230 -4.82 19.78 5.88
C GLN A 230 -5.61 19.02 6.95
N LEU A 231 -6.76 18.45 6.58
CA LEU A 231 -7.54 17.58 7.46
C LEU A 231 -7.28 16.10 7.10
N TRP A 232 -6.49 15.42 7.93
CA TRP A 232 -6.02 14.06 7.72
C TRP A 232 -6.87 13.04 8.49
N MET A 233 -7.00 11.81 7.98
CA MET A 233 -7.43 10.67 8.80
C MET A 233 -6.39 10.32 9.87
N VAL A 234 -6.84 9.84 11.04
CA VAL A 234 -5.99 9.40 12.17
C VAL A 234 -5.61 7.92 12.07
N GLU A 235 -6.51 7.07 11.56
CA GLU A 235 -6.23 5.65 11.28
C GLU A 235 -5.91 5.40 9.80
N ASN A 236 -5.47 4.18 9.50
CA ASN A 236 -5.28 3.69 8.14
C ASN A 236 -6.55 2.99 7.62
N LEU A 237 -6.80 3.00 6.31
CA LEU A 237 -8.00 2.42 5.70
C LEU A 237 -8.15 0.92 5.99
N LYS A 238 -9.39 0.52 6.25
CA LYS A 238 -9.85 -0.87 6.44
C LYS A 238 -10.82 -1.36 5.34
N VAL A 239 -11.13 -0.48 4.39
CA VAL A 239 -12.12 -0.67 3.33
C VAL A 239 -11.81 -1.87 2.43
N THR A 240 -12.87 -2.48 1.91
CA THR A 240 -12.88 -3.70 1.09
C THR A 240 -13.66 -3.52 -0.21
N HIS A 241 -14.33 -2.37 -0.40
CA HIS A 241 -14.95 -1.92 -1.65
C HIS A 241 -14.46 -0.52 -2.05
N TYR A 242 -14.54 -0.19 -3.33
CA TYR A 242 -14.41 1.19 -3.81
C TYR A 242 -15.71 1.99 -3.53
N ARG A 243 -15.67 3.32 -3.70
CA ARG A 243 -16.78 4.24 -3.35
C ARG A 243 -18.11 3.95 -4.08
N ASP A 244 -18.09 3.22 -5.18
CA ASP A 244 -19.25 2.78 -5.96
C ASP A 244 -19.88 1.47 -5.47
N GLY A 245 -19.16 0.71 -4.62
CA GLY A 245 -19.51 -0.63 -4.17
C GLY A 245 -18.87 -1.77 -4.96
N THR A 246 -17.95 -1.48 -5.89
CA THR A 246 -17.15 -2.53 -6.54
C THR A 246 -16.16 -3.14 -5.53
N PRO A 247 -16.13 -4.47 -5.30
CA PRO A 247 -15.24 -5.09 -4.33
C PRO A 247 -13.76 -5.00 -4.75
N ILE A 248 -12.90 -4.80 -3.76
CA ILE A 248 -11.45 -4.88 -3.88
C ILE A 248 -11.04 -6.34 -3.57
N PRO A 249 -10.41 -7.08 -4.49
CA PRO A 249 -9.98 -8.45 -4.24
C PRO A 249 -9.06 -8.61 -3.00
N ASN A 250 -9.46 -9.46 -2.06
CA ASN A 250 -8.58 -9.93 -0.98
C ASN A 250 -7.69 -11.05 -1.51
N VAL A 251 -6.38 -10.81 -1.69
CA VAL A 251 -5.46 -11.78 -2.30
C VAL A 251 -4.44 -12.24 -1.27
N THR A 252 -4.73 -13.33 -0.57
CA THR A 252 -3.88 -13.86 0.50
C THR A 252 -2.67 -14.65 0.00
N ASP A 253 -2.79 -15.35 -1.13
CA ASP A 253 -1.71 -16.19 -1.69
C ASP A 253 -0.50 -15.38 -2.21
N LYS A 254 0.72 -15.85 -1.87
CA LYS A 254 2.00 -15.21 -2.22
C LYS A 254 2.23 -15.16 -3.74
N ASN A 255 1.94 -16.26 -4.43
CA ASN A 255 2.29 -16.46 -5.85
C ASN A 255 1.29 -15.79 -6.81
N LYS A 256 0.06 -15.53 -6.33
CA LYS A 256 -0.93 -14.66 -6.97
C LYS A 256 -0.58 -13.19 -6.74
N TRP A 257 -0.31 -12.79 -5.49
CA TRP A 257 0.01 -11.40 -5.14
C TRP A 257 1.15 -10.82 -5.99
N SER A 258 2.25 -11.55 -6.09
CA SER A 258 3.45 -11.18 -6.86
C SER A 258 3.26 -11.08 -8.39
N LYS A 259 2.07 -11.37 -8.91
CA LYS A 259 1.71 -11.30 -10.33
C LYS A 259 0.54 -10.35 -10.60
N LEU A 260 0.07 -9.60 -9.60
CA LEU A 260 -1.03 -8.66 -9.75
C LEU A 260 -0.61 -7.40 -10.52
N SER A 261 -1.39 -7.09 -11.56
CA SER A 261 -1.43 -5.78 -12.23
C SER A 261 -2.76 -5.03 -11.97
N THR A 262 -3.59 -5.56 -11.07
CA THR A 262 -4.92 -5.06 -10.71
C THR A 262 -5.01 -4.75 -9.22
N GLY A 263 -5.95 -3.87 -8.85
CA GLY A 263 -6.16 -3.48 -7.46
C GLY A 263 -6.51 -4.66 -6.55
N ALA A 264 -5.85 -4.75 -5.39
CA ALA A 264 -6.09 -5.76 -4.37
C ALA A 264 -5.70 -5.27 -2.97
N TYR A 265 -6.24 -5.94 -1.95
CA TYR A 265 -5.83 -5.78 -0.56
C TYR A 265 -5.44 -7.12 0.09
N CYS A 266 -4.80 -7.03 1.25
CA CYS A 266 -4.61 -8.13 2.19
C CYS A 266 -4.46 -7.57 3.62
N ASN A 267 -4.48 -8.46 4.62
CA ASN A 267 -4.11 -8.13 5.99
C ASN A 267 -2.62 -8.45 6.21
N TYR A 268 -1.96 -7.81 7.18
CA TYR A 268 -0.64 -8.25 7.62
C TYR A 268 -0.70 -9.71 8.13
N ASP A 269 0.29 -10.54 7.78
CA ASP A 269 0.28 -12.02 7.93
C ASP A 269 -1.02 -12.73 7.44
N ASN A 270 -1.81 -12.10 6.56
CA ASN A 270 -3.17 -12.51 6.21
C ASN A 270 -4.13 -12.66 7.43
N ASN A 271 -3.90 -11.93 8.52
CA ASN A 271 -4.61 -12.13 9.81
C ASN A 271 -5.43 -10.89 10.23
N ASP A 272 -6.75 -11.04 10.37
CA ASP A 272 -7.65 -9.91 10.70
C ASP A 272 -7.40 -9.27 12.08
N LYS A 273 -6.67 -9.93 13.00
CA LYS A 273 -6.33 -9.36 14.34
C LYS A 273 -5.58 -8.01 14.24
N TYR A 274 -4.89 -7.76 13.12
CA TYR A 274 -4.12 -6.54 12.90
C TYR A 274 -4.97 -5.39 12.33
N VAL A 275 -6.15 -5.67 11.76
CA VAL A 275 -6.92 -4.71 10.94
C VAL A 275 -7.40 -3.51 11.75
N ASN A 276 -7.85 -3.74 12.99
CA ASN A 276 -8.30 -2.66 13.87
C ASN A 276 -7.15 -1.76 14.37
N THR A 277 -5.92 -2.25 14.38
CA THR A 277 -4.74 -1.51 14.88
C THR A 277 -3.97 -0.81 13.76
N TYR A 278 -3.80 -1.47 12.61
CA TYR A 278 -2.88 -1.04 11.55
C TYR A 278 -3.57 -0.72 10.21
N GLY A 279 -4.88 -0.99 10.09
CA GLY A 279 -5.59 -0.97 8.82
C GLY A 279 -5.32 -2.23 7.99
N ARG A 280 -5.63 -2.16 6.69
CA ARG A 280 -5.26 -3.18 5.69
C ARG A 280 -4.13 -2.69 4.80
N LEU A 281 -3.48 -3.62 4.11
CA LEU A 281 -2.41 -3.35 3.14
C LEU A 281 -2.98 -3.46 1.72
N TYR A 282 -2.76 -2.43 0.92
CA TYR A 282 -3.27 -2.32 -0.46
C TYR A 282 -2.11 -2.25 -1.44
N ASN A 283 -2.27 -2.88 -2.60
CA ASN A 283 -1.35 -2.61 -3.71
C ASN A 283 -1.68 -1.26 -4.36
N TRP A 284 -0.69 -0.64 -5.01
CA TRP A 284 -0.87 0.71 -5.54
C TRP A 284 -1.92 0.77 -6.67
N TYR A 285 -2.11 -0.34 -7.39
CA TYR A 285 -3.16 -0.48 -8.41
C TYR A 285 -4.58 -0.24 -7.85
N ALA A 286 -4.82 -0.48 -6.55
CA ALA A 286 -6.11 -0.18 -5.93
C ALA A 286 -6.38 1.34 -5.84
N LEU A 287 -5.34 2.15 -5.68
CA LEU A 287 -5.46 3.61 -5.55
C LEU A 287 -5.84 4.28 -6.88
N LYS A 288 -5.53 3.65 -8.01
CA LYS A 288 -5.80 4.16 -9.36
C LYS A 288 -7.18 3.80 -9.92
N ASN A 289 -8.02 3.13 -9.15
CA ASN A 289 -9.40 2.84 -9.56
C ASN A 289 -10.22 4.14 -9.69
N SER A 290 -10.94 4.30 -10.80
CA SER A 290 -11.76 5.48 -11.12
C SER A 290 -12.84 5.83 -10.10
N HIS A 291 -13.27 4.87 -9.29
CA HIS A 291 -14.27 5.05 -8.24
C HIS A 291 -13.66 5.53 -6.91
N SER A 292 -12.33 5.51 -6.78
CA SER A 292 -11.55 5.82 -5.57
C SER A 292 -11.76 4.87 -4.40
N ILE A 293 -10.68 4.67 -3.64
CA ILE A 293 -10.63 3.92 -2.39
C ILE A 293 -10.98 4.78 -1.16
N CYS A 294 -10.93 6.11 -1.29
CA CYS A 294 -11.23 7.04 -0.19
C CYS A 294 -12.73 7.40 -0.15
N PRO A 295 -13.28 7.79 1.03
CA PRO A 295 -14.64 8.32 1.18
C PRO A 295 -14.97 9.51 0.27
N ALA A 296 -16.26 9.82 0.10
CA ALA A 296 -16.68 10.97 -0.71
C ALA A 296 -16.16 12.29 -0.11
N GLY A 297 -15.54 13.13 -0.95
CA GLY A 297 -14.86 14.35 -0.51
C GLY A 297 -13.46 14.12 0.08
N TRP A 298 -12.88 12.93 -0.09
CA TRP A 298 -11.52 12.58 0.33
C TRP A 298 -10.75 11.91 -0.81
N HIS A 299 -9.44 12.09 -0.82
CA HIS A 299 -8.50 11.51 -1.78
C HIS A 299 -7.33 10.82 -1.07
N VAL A 300 -6.58 9.99 -1.83
CA VAL A 300 -5.29 9.49 -1.36
C VAL A 300 -4.25 10.58 -1.60
N PRO A 301 -3.52 11.06 -0.59
CA PRO A 301 -2.63 12.21 -0.72
C PRO A 301 -1.49 11.93 -1.69
N SER A 302 -1.13 12.95 -2.47
CA SER A 302 0.04 12.94 -3.35
C SER A 302 1.34 13.09 -2.55
N ASP A 303 2.49 12.88 -3.20
CA ASP A 303 3.79 13.20 -2.61
C ASP A 303 3.92 14.69 -2.24
N ALA A 304 3.27 15.59 -2.97
CA ALA A 304 3.22 17.02 -2.64
C ALA A 304 2.42 17.28 -1.35
N ASP A 305 1.29 16.60 -1.16
CA ASP A 305 0.47 16.72 0.06
C ASP A 305 1.23 16.24 1.30
N TRP A 306 1.94 15.12 1.17
CA TRP A 306 2.84 14.64 2.21
C TRP A 306 4.02 15.58 2.48
N THR A 307 4.50 16.30 1.45
CA THR A 307 5.56 17.31 1.62
C THR A 307 5.05 18.51 2.42
N ILE A 308 3.85 19.01 2.10
CA ILE A 308 3.18 20.09 2.87
C ILE A 308 3.04 19.69 4.35
N LEU A 309 2.62 18.44 4.64
CA LEU A 309 2.55 17.90 5.99
C LEU A 309 3.92 17.90 6.68
N THR A 310 4.96 17.39 6.03
CA THR A 310 6.30 17.31 6.64
C THR A 310 6.92 18.68 6.87
N ASP A 311 6.70 19.64 5.97
CA ASP A 311 7.29 20.97 6.06
C ASP A 311 6.60 21.82 7.13
N PHE A 312 5.27 21.77 7.24
CA PHE A 312 4.54 22.36 8.37
C PHE A 312 5.04 21.84 9.72
N LEU A 313 5.44 20.57 9.78
CA LEU A 313 5.96 19.93 10.99
C LEU A 313 7.45 20.17 11.24
N GLY A 314 8.14 21.01 10.47
CA GLY A 314 9.57 21.35 10.65
C GLY A 314 10.52 20.60 9.70
N GLY A 315 10.02 20.18 8.55
CA GLY A 315 10.76 19.50 7.49
C GLY A 315 10.88 17.98 7.69
N LYS A 316 11.23 17.30 6.59
CA LYS A 316 11.26 15.83 6.52
C LYS A 316 12.09 15.13 7.60
N TYR A 317 13.20 15.74 8.05
CA TYR A 317 14.15 15.11 8.98
C TYR A 317 13.71 15.06 10.46
N THR A 318 12.67 15.81 10.85
CA THR A 318 12.20 15.88 12.25
C THR A 318 10.71 15.56 12.43
N SER A 319 9.96 15.54 11.33
CA SER A 319 8.50 15.43 11.36
C SER A 319 7.98 14.06 11.79
N ALA A 320 8.73 12.96 11.63
CA ALA A 320 8.25 11.64 12.04
C ALA A 320 8.06 11.54 13.56
N ASP A 321 8.85 12.25 14.37
CA ASP A 321 8.67 12.24 15.82
C ASP A 321 7.37 12.93 16.27
N LYS A 322 6.87 13.89 15.47
CA LYS A 322 5.57 14.54 15.69
C LYS A 322 4.40 13.72 15.13
N LEU A 323 4.65 12.79 14.20
CA LEU A 323 3.66 11.96 13.51
C LEU A 323 3.50 10.56 14.14
N LYS A 324 4.59 9.91 14.57
CA LYS A 324 4.59 8.59 15.19
C LYS A 324 3.84 8.60 16.52
N LYS A 325 3.03 7.57 16.76
CA LYS A 325 2.56 7.26 18.11
C LYS A 325 3.75 7.08 19.05
N GLU A 326 3.66 7.71 20.21
CA GLU A 326 4.68 7.69 21.26
C GLU A 326 4.91 6.30 21.88
N GLY A 327 6.05 6.14 22.56
CA GLY A 327 6.37 4.92 23.31
C GLY A 327 6.64 3.69 22.43
N THR A 328 6.70 2.52 23.07
CA THR A 328 7.23 1.28 22.46
C THR A 328 6.23 0.12 22.43
N ALA A 329 4.95 0.39 22.67
CA ALA A 329 3.88 -0.61 22.60
C ALA A 329 3.58 -1.09 21.16
N TYR A 330 3.83 -0.22 20.16
CA TYR A 330 3.67 -0.53 18.74
C TYR A 330 4.98 -0.42 17.97
N TRP A 331 5.68 0.71 18.09
CA TRP A 331 7.01 0.92 17.52
C TRP A 331 8.09 0.21 18.34
N LYS A 332 9.06 -0.41 17.68
CA LYS A 332 10.18 -1.08 18.35
C LYS A 332 10.98 -0.08 19.19
N SER A 333 11.51 -0.54 20.32
CA SER A 333 12.46 0.22 21.13
C SER A 333 13.69 0.64 20.28
N PRO A 334 14.15 1.91 20.35
CA PRO A 334 13.78 2.90 21.37
C PRO A 334 12.56 3.77 21.07
N ASN A 335 12.17 3.96 19.79
CA ASN A 335 11.22 5.00 19.35
C ASN A 335 11.46 6.39 20.01
N ALA A 336 12.73 6.74 20.23
CA ALA A 336 13.11 7.98 20.90
C ALA A 336 12.63 9.20 20.11
N GLY A 337 12.26 10.27 20.82
CA GLY A 337 11.73 11.51 20.25
C GLY A 337 10.24 11.48 19.91
N ALA A 338 9.67 10.31 19.58
CA ALA A 338 8.27 10.17 19.18
C ALA A 338 7.28 10.61 20.28
N ASN A 339 6.47 11.61 19.96
CA ASN A 339 5.59 12.34 20.87
C ASN A 339 4.17 12.58 20.34
N ASN A 340 3.89 12.22 19.08
CA ASN A 340 2.59 12.36 18.43
C ASN A 340 1.94 13.75 18.50
N SER A 341 2.72 14.84 18.66
CA SER A 341 2.19 16.20 18.86
C SER A 341 1.35 16.76 17.69
N SER A 342 1.36 16.11 16.52
CA SER A 342 0.45 16.41 15.41
C SER A 342 -0.93 15.72 15.50
N GLY A 343 -1.11 14.76 16.41
CA GLY A 343 -2.29 13.89 16.50
C GLY A 343 -2.41 12.84 15.38
N PHE A 344 -1.54 12.86 14.37
CA PHE A 344 -1.60 11.96 13.20
C PHE A 344 -1.58 10.47 13.58
N THR A 345 -0.87 10.09 14.64
CA THR A 345 -0.88 8.73 15.20
C THR A 345 -0.42 7.67 14.19
N ALA A 346 0.75 7.89 13.59
CA ALA A 346 1.39 6.94 12.68
C ALA A 346 1.82 5.67 13.43
N LEU A 347 1.46 4.50 12.88
CA LEU A 347 1.70 3.18 13.44
C LEU A 347 2.50 2.29 12.47
N PRO A 348 3.34 1.38 12.99
CA PRO A 348 4.24 0.55 12.18
C PRO A 348 3.54 -0.72 11.68
N GLY A 349 2.64 -0.56 10.70
CA GLY A 349 1.90 -1.68 10.11
C GLY A 349 2.75 -2.67 9.29
N GLY A 350 4.05 -2.43 9.14
CA GLY A 350 4.90 -3.21 8.24
C GLY A 350 4.49 -3.02 6.78
N TYR A 351 4.78 -4.02 5.97
CA TYR A 351 4.40 -4.06 4.56
C TYR A 351 4.27 -5.50 4.04
N ARG A 352 3.79 -5.62 2.80
CA ARG A 352 3.93 -6.80 1.95
C ARG A 352 4.80 -6.49 0.74
N GLY A 353 5.86 -7.26 0.50
CA GLY A 353 6.78 -7.06 -0.61
C GLY A 353 6.17 -7.42 -1.97
N ASN A 354 6.84 -7.03 -3.05
CA ASN A 354 6.46 -7.40 -4.43
C ASN A 354 6.47 -8.92 -4.63
N ASP A 355 7.27 -9.66 -3.86
CA ASP A 355 7.30 -11.12 -3.87
C ASP A 355 6.11 -11.77 -3.13
N GLY A 356 5.34 -10.97 -2.38
CA GLY A 356 4.19 -11.40 -1.58
C GLY A 356 4.50 -11.78 -0.12
N VAL A 357 5.72 -11.55 0.40
CA VAL A 357 6.07 -11.77 1.82
C VAL A 357 5.69 -10.57 2.69
N PHE A 358 5.25 -10.84 3.92
CA PHE A 358 5.03 -9.84 4.96
C PHE A 358 6.29 -9.62 5.80
N ASP A 359 6.62 -8.37 6.11
CA ASP A 359 7.79 -8.04 6.92
C ASP A 359 7.61 -6.69 7.66
N LYS A 360 8.46 -6.48 8.68
CA LYS A 360 8.71 -5.20 9.35
C LYS A 360 7.56 -4.55 10.13
N ILE A 361 6.50 -5.27 10.48
CA ILE A 361 5.57 -4.81 11.53
C ILE A 361 6.34 -4.46 12.82
N GLY A 362 5.97 -3.34 13.46
CA GLY A 362 6.71 -2.77 14.59
C GLY A 362 7.99 -1.99 14.25
N TYR A 363 8.59 -2.21 13.07
CA TYR A 363 9.84 -1.55 12.65
C TYR A 363 9.59 -0.37 11.71
N TYR A 364 8.72 -0.55 10.72
CA TYR A 364 8.40 0.43 9.70
C TYR A 364 6.89 0.65 9.58
N GLY A 365 6.50 1.87 9.25
CA GLY A 365 5.18 2.19 8.71
C GLY A 365 5.34 2.78 7.32
N TYR A 366 4.68 2.19 6.32
CA TYR A 366 4.69 2.63 4.93
C TYR A 366 3.28 3.02 4.49
N TRP A 367 3.17 4.17 3.83
CA TRP A 367 1.93 4.68 3.23
C TRP A 367 2.14 4.96 1.75
N TRP A 368 1.28 4.41 0.90
CA TRP A 368 1.26 4.80 -0.51
C TRP A 368 0.85 6.27 -0.67
N THR A 369 1.45 6.96 -1.64
CA THR A 369 0.92 8.22 -2.17
C THR A 369 0.15 7.95 -3.47
N ALA A 370 -0.68 8.90 -3.90
CA ALA A 370 -1.29 8.86 -5.24
C ALA A 370 -0.29 9.15 -6.40
N THR A 371 0.96 9.54 -6.09
CA THR A 371 1.93 9.97 -7.10
C THR A 371 2.61 8.77 -7.76
N GLU A 372 2.38 8.62 -9.06
CA GLU A 372 3.05 7.66 -9.94
C GLU A 372 4.49 8.12 -10.23
N ASN A 373 5.46 7.20 -10.26
CA ASN A 373 6.85 7.54 -10.60
C ASN A 373 7.17 7.17 -12.05
N ASN A 374 6.88 5.92 -12.43
CA ASN A 374 7.04 5.40 -13.78
C ASN A 374 5.98 4.30 -14.02
N THR A 375 6.11 3.46 -15.06
CA THR A 375 5.14 2.38 -15.32
C THR A 375 5.14 1.27 -14.27
N ILE A 376 6.27 1.00 -13.62
CA ILE A 376 6.50 -0.08 -12.63
C ILE A 376 6.30 0.43 -11.19
N ASP A 377 6.81 1.63 -10.89
CA ASP A 377 6.97 2.15 -9.52
C ASP A 377 6.07 3.36 -9.23
N ALA A 378 5.81 3.57 -7.94
CA ALA A 378 5.07 4.72 -7.41
C ALA A 378 5.69 5.21 -6.09
N TRP A 379 5.40 6.44 -5.71
CA TRP A 379 5.97 7.05 -4.52
C TRP A 379 5.23 6.61 -3.25
N PHE A 380 6.00 6.28 -2.20
CA PHE A 380 5.50 5.99 -0.86
C PHE A 380 6.23 6.82 0.20
N ARG A 381 5.56 7.08 1.32
CA ARG A 381 6.18 7.69 2.50
C ARG A 381 6.46 6.65 3.56
N GLY A 382 7.65 6.71 4.13
CA GLY A 382 8.14 5.78 5.14
C GLY A 382 8.56 6.46 6.44
N MET A 383 8.30 5.77 7.55
CA MET A 383 8.83 6.10 8.88
C MET A 383 9.45 4.84 9.50
N TYR A 384 10.59 5.00 10.18
CA TYR A 384 11.35 3.91 10.79
C TYR A 384 11.49 4.15 12.30
N TYR A 385 11.40 3.09 13.11
CA TYR A 385 11.23 3.20 14.57
C TYR A 385 12.23 4.15 15.26
N ASN A 386 13.53 4.06 14.96
CA ASN A 386 14.56 4.85 15.64
C ASN A 386 14.93 6.17 14.94
N TYR A 387 14.25 6.55 13.85
CA TYR A 387 14.52 7.80 13.11
C TYR A 387 13.38 8.81 13.25
N ALA A 388 13.76 10.09 13.30
CA ALA A 388 12.84 11.25 13.28
C ALA A 388 12.43 11.68 11.85
N CYS A 389 12.94 10.97 10.83
CA CYS A 389 12.76 11.30 9.42
C CYS A 389 11.52 10.62 8.82
N VAL A 390 10.67 11.41 8.12
CA VAL A 390 9.74 10.89 7.12
C VAL A 390 10.47 10.93 5.78
N TYR A 391 10.74 9.77 5.20
CA TYR A 391 11.35 9.71 3.87
C TYR A 391 10.28 9.50 2.79
N SER A 392 10.63 9.92 1.56
CA SER A 392 9.91 9.55 0.34
C SER A 392 10.83 8.72 -0.54
N ASP A 393 10.30 7.64 -1.11
CA ASP A 393 11.04 6.71 -1.95
C ASP A 393 10.08 6.04 -2.96
N TYR A 394 10.66 5.37 -3.95
CA TYR A 394 9.99 4.54 -4.95
C TYR A 394 10.84 3.32 -5.35
N TYR A 395 12.10 3.22 -4.91
CA TYR A 395 12.98 2.11 -5.28
C TYR A 395 12.70 0.85 -4.44
N GLY A 396 12.91 -0.32 -5.05
CA GLY A 396 12.77 -1.63 -4.40
C GLY A 396 11.33 -2.14 -4.26
N TYR A 397 10.33 -1.26 -4.30
CA TYR A 397 8.91 -1.61 -4.16
C TYR A 397 8.12 -1.09 -5.35
N SER A 398 7.63 -2.01 -6.18
CA SER A 398 6.79 -1.68 -7.33
C SER A 398 5.35 -1.45 -6.88
N LYS A 399 4.48 -1.08 -7.81
CA LYS A 399 3.04 -0.95 -7.59
C LYS A 399 2.35 -2.22 -7.06
N GLY A 400 3.03 -3.38 -7.10
CA GLY A 400 2.60 -4.63 -6.48
C GLY A 400 2.85 -4.72 -4.96
N GLY A 401 3.62 -3.81 -4.36
CA GLY A 401 3.84 -3.78 -2.91
C GLY A 401 2.56 -3.45 -2.12
N GLY A 402 2.34 -4.12 -0.99
CA GLY A 402 1.19 -3.89 -0.11
C GLY A 402 1.53 -2.95 1.04
N PHE A 403 1.11 -1.70 0.97
CA PHE A 403 1.34 -0.67 2.01
C PHE A 403 0.02 -0.16 2.60
N SER A 404 0.09 0.57 3.71
CA SER A 404 -1.09 1.23 4.27
C SER A 404 -1.58 2.35 3.34
N VAL A 405 -2.88 2.66 3.42
CA VAL A 405 -3.47 3.84 2.78
C VAL A 405 -4.16 4.67 3.86
N ARG A 406 -4.15 5.99 3.69
CA ARG A 406 -4.75 6.98 4.58
C ARG A 406 -5.20 8.15 3.72
N CYS A 407 -6.39 8.70 3.96
CA CYS A 407 -6.93 9.76 3.11
C CYS A 407 -6.67 11.16 3.69
N LEU A 408 -6.62 12.12 2.78
CA LEU A 408 -6.65 13.56 3.02
C LEU A 408 -7.98 14.11 2.50
N LYS A 409 -8.53 15.12 3.18
CA LYS A 409 -9.75 15.82 2.79
C LYS A 409 -9.51 16.72 1.57
N ASP A 410 -10.42 16.66 0.60
CA ASP A 410 -10.48 17.57 -0.57
C ASP A 410 -10.72 19.04 -0.19
#